data_AF-A0A659UGT8-F1
#
_entry.id   AF-A0A659UGT8-F1
#
_cell.length_a   1.000
_cell.length_b   1.000
_cell.length_c   1.000
_cell.angle_alpha   90.00
_cell.angle_beta   90.00
_cell.angle_gamma   90.00
#
_symmetry.space_group_name_H-M   'P 1'
#
loop_
_entity.id
_entity.type
_entity.pdbx_description
1 polymer ?
#
loop_
_entity_poly.entity_id
_entity_poly.type
_entity_poly.pdbx_seq_one_letter_code
_entity_poly.pdbx_strand_id
1 'polypeptide(L)'
;IAATLLAGILKGLDEGLDPGPETTGNGYEAAVTRTTMPADWRAAIEAARASSFLKGALGEDLHRTFVAIKQSEYLRVARTVSELDYHLYLHEV
;
A
#
# COMPACT_ATOMS: atom_id res chain seq x y z
N ILE A 1 1.38 -1.54 -12.26
CA ILE A 1 0.25 -0.60 -12.04
C ILE A 1 -0.91 -0.91 -12.97
N ALA A 2 -0.77 -0.86 -14.30
CA ALA A 2 -1.89 -1.08 -15.22
C ALA A 2 -2.65 -2.40 -14.98
N ALA A 3 -1.94 -3.53 -14.82
CA ALA A 3 -2.56 -4.84 -14.59
C ALA A 3 -3.46 -4.88 -13.33
N THR A 4 -2.98 -4.35 -12.21
CA THR A 4 -3.74 -4.35 -10.94
C THR A 4 -4.93 -3.39 -10.97
N LEU A 5 -4.81 -2.27 -11.68
CA LEU A 5 -5.91 -1.32 -11.85
C LEU A 5 -7.02 -1.93 -12.71
N LEU A 6 -6.66 -2.48 -13.88
CA LEU A 6 -7.62 -3.13 -14.78
C LEU A 6 -8.29 -4.33 -14.12
N ALA A 7 -7.55 -5.14 -13.37
CA ALA A 7 -8.14 -6.24 -12.59
C ALA A 7 -9.16 -5.75 -11.56
N GLY A 8 -8.92 -4.60 -10.94
CA GLY A 8 -9.86 -3.99 -9.99
C GLY A 8 -11.13 -3.49 -10.67
N ILE A 9 -10.99 -2.81 -11.80
CA ILE A 9 -12.12 -2.35 -12.63
C ILE A 9 -12.96 -3.55 -13.09
N LEU A 10 -12.32 -4.57 -13.66
CA LEU A 10 -13.00 -5.79 -14.12
C LEU A 10 -13.75 -6.48 -12.98
N LYS A 11 -13.10 -6.68 -11.82
CA LYS A 11 -13.76 -7.27 -10.65
C LYS A 11 -15.00 -6.47 -10.22
N GLY A 12 -14.90 -5.13 -10.20
CA GLY A 12 -16.02 -4.26 -9.85
C GLY A 12 -17.19 -4.39 -10.82
N LEU A 13 -16.90 -4.47 -12.13
CA LEU A 13 -17.92 -4.65 -13.17
C LEU A 13 -18.55 -6.03 -13.13
N ASP A 14 -17.75 -7.09 -13.00
CA ASP A 14 -18.19 -8.49 -13.00
C ASP A 14 -19.06 -8.81 -11.76
N GLU A 15 -18.69 -8.27 -10.60
CA GLU A 15 -19.40 -8.50 -9.34
C GLU A 15 -20.46 -7.44 -9.03
N GLY A 16 -20.59 -6.39 -9.86
CA GLY A 16 -21.53 -5.30 -9.65
C GLY A 16 -21.33 -4.57 -8.31
N LEU A 17 -20.07 -4.32 -7.93
CA LEU A 17 -19.74 -3.73 -6.62
C LEU A 17 -20.22 -2.28 -6.52
N ASP A 18 -20.91 -1.96 -5.43
CA ASP A 18 -21.28 -0.59 -5.09
C ASP A 18 -20.07 0.16 -4.49
N PRO A 19 -19.55 1.23 -5.13
CA PRO A 19 -18.46 2.03 -4.57
C PRO A 19 -18.91 2.89 -3.38
N GLY A 20 -20.22 3.00 -3.13
CA GLY A 20 -20.81 3.93 -2.18
C GLY A 20 -20.93 5.36 -2.75
N PRO A 21 -21.47 6.29 -1.94
CA PRO A 21 -21.65 7.68 -2.36
C PRO A 21 -20.31 8.38 -2.58
N GLU A 22 -20.30 9.36 -3.49
CA GLU A 22 -19.15 10.21 -3.71
C GLU A 22 -18.80 11.04 -2.47
N THR A 23 -17.51 11.34 -2.31
CA THR A 23 -17.07 12.32 -1.31
C THR A 23 -17.46 13.73 -1.77
N THR A 24 -18.12 14.50 -0.91
CA THR A 24 -18.46 15.90 -1.17
C THR A 24 -17.62 16.83 -0.28
N GLY A 25 -17.12 17.94 -0.85
CA GLY A 25 -16.26 18.88 -0.12
C GLY A 25 -14.82 18.40 0.06
N ASN A 26 -14.20 18.73 1.20
CA ASN A 26 -12.80 18.40 1.50
C ASN A 26 -12.68 17.00 2.13
N GLY A 27 -12.08 16.05 1.41
CA GLY A 27 -11.87 14.69 1.88
C GLY A 27 -10.97 14.55 3.12
N TYR A 28 -10.15 15.56 3.45
CA TYR A 28 -9.36 15.57 4.69
C TYR A 28 -10.20 15.92 5.93
N GLU A 29 -11.33 16.61 5.75
CA GLU A 29 -12.25 17.00 6.83
C GLU A 29 -13.38 15.98 7.03
N ALA A 30 -13.59 15.09 6.06
CA ALA A 30 -14.55 14.01 6.17
C ALA A 30 -14.14 13.06 7.30
N ALA A 31 -15.09 12.67 8.15
CA ALA A 31 -14.87 11.63 9.14
C ALA A 31 -14.45 10.35 8.40
N VAL A 32 -13.20 9.95 8.61
CA VAL A 32 -12.59 8.79 7.97
C VAL A 32 -13.30 7.52 8.47
N THR A 33 -14.36 7.12 7.78
CA THR A 33 -15.16 5.95 8.16
C THR A 33 -14.53 4.65 7.70
N ARG A 34 -13.57 4.67 6.76
CA ARG A 34 -12.91 3.48 6.21
C ARG A 34 -11.49 3.79 5.71
N THR A 35 -10.49 3.88 6.58
CA THR A 35 -9.09 3.75 6.11
C THR A 35 -8.66 2.30 6.22
N THR A 36 -8.91 1.56 5.14
CA THR A 36 -8.26 0.26 4.88
C THR A 36 -6.94 0.45 4.13
N MET A 37 -6.57 1.70 3.79
CA MET A 37 -5.33 1.99 3.08
C MET A 37 -4.13 1.81 4.04
N PRO A 38 -3.08 1.09 3.64
CA PRO A 38 -1.88 0.96 4.45
C PRO A 38 -1.26 2.32 4.76
N ALA A 39 -0.94 2.56 6.03
CA ALA A 39 -0.39 3.84 6.50
C ALA A 39 1.09 4.05 6.12
N ASP A 40 1.80 2.96 5.84
CA ASP A 40 3.22 2.99 5.52
C ASP A 40 3.61 1.89 4.52
N TRP A 41 4.85 1.96 4.05
CA TRP A 41 5.37 1.04 3.04
C TRP A 41 5.41 -0.41 3.51
N ARG A 42 5.74 -0.67 4.78
CA ARG A 42 5.78 -2.02 5.34
C ARG A 42 4.37 -2.62 5.37
N ALA A 43 3.40 -1.85 5.88
CA ALA A 43 2.01 -2.25 5.90
C ALA A 43 1.49 -2.55 4.48
N ALA A 44 1.90 -1.76 3.49
CA ALA A 44 1.52 -1.99 2.10
C ALA A 44 2.11 -3.29 1.52
N ILE A 45 3.38 -3.60 1.85
CA ILE A 45 4.02 -4.85 1.43
C ILE A 45 3.32 -6.05 2.06
N GLU A 46 2.99 -6.00 3.35
CA GLU A 46 2.32 -7.10 4.03
C GLU A 46 0.87 -7.28 3.55
N ALA A 47 0.14 -6.19 3.32
CA ALA A 47 -1.18 -6.25 2.69
C ALA A 47 -1.11 -6.86 1.27
N ALA A 48 -0.09 -6.48 0.49
CA ALA A 48 0.12 -7.05 -0.84
C ALA A 48 0.46 -8.54 -0.77
N ARG A 49 1.30 -8.96 0.17
CA ARG A 49 1.68 -10.37 0.40
C ARG A 49 0.46 -11.24 0.71
N ALA A 50 -0.44 -10.76 1.56
CA ALA A 50 -1.65 -11.47 1.98
C ALA A 50 -2.80 -11.42 0.96
N SER A 51 -2.71 -10.58 -0.07
CA SER A 51 -3.81 -10.35 -1.01
C SER A 51 -3.93 -11.47 -2.07
N SER A 52 -4.96 -12.30 -1.94
CA SER A 52 -5.37 -13.26 -2.99
C SER A 52 -5.76 -12.55 -4.29
N PHE A 53 -6.40 -11.39 -4.19
CA PHE A 53 -6.75 -10.56 -5.34
C PHE A 53 -5.51 -10.13 -6.13
N LEU A 54 -4.49 -9.56 -5.46
CA LEU A 54 -3.27 -9.14 -6.16
C LEU A 54 -2.49 -10.34 -6.71
N LYS A 55 -2.50 -11.49 -6.02
CA LYS A 55 -1.92 -12.73 -6.55
C LYS A 55 -2.60 -13.16 -7.85
N GLY A 56 -3.93 -13.08 -7.92
CA GLY A 56 -4.68 -13.34 -9.15
C GLY A 56 -4.39 -12.31 -10.25
N ALA A 57 -4.39 -11.02 -9.92
CA ALA A 57 -4.20 -9.93 -10.89
C ALA A 57 -2.81 -9.91 -11.52
N LEU A 58 -1.76 -10.29 -10.77
CA LEU A 58 -0.38 -10.30 -11.24
C LEU A 58 0.08 -11.68 -11.75
N GLY A 59 -0.62 -12.75 -11.37
CA GLY A 59 -0.11 -14.11 -11.47
C GLY A 59 0.85 -14.47 -10.33
N GLU A 60 0.96 -15.76 -10.04
CA GLU A 60 1.67 -16.28 -8.86
C GLU A 60 3.16 -15.91 -8.83
N ASP A 61 3.86 -16.07 -9.94
CA ASP A 61 5.31 -15.82 -10.00
C ASP A 61 5.66 -14.34 -9.87
N LEU A 62 4.91 -13.48 -10.56
CA LEU A 62 5.13 -12.04 -10.50
C LEU A 62 4.76 -11.50 -9.13
N HIS A 63 3.63 -11.92 -8.54
CA HIS A 63 3.24 -11.52 -7.18
C HIS A 63 4.32 -11.89 -6.16
N ARG A 64 4.74 -13.16 -6.14
CA ARG A 64 5.78 -13.65 -5.22
C ARG A 64 7.07 -12.85 -5.35
N THR A 65 7.55 -12.68 -6.59
CA THR A 65 8.82 -12.01 -6.87
C THR A 65 8.75 -10.52 -6.55
N PHE A 66 7.67 -9.84 -6.95
CA PHE A 66 7.48 -8.41 -6.71
C PHE A 66 7.44 -8.09 -5.21
N VAL A 67 6.66 -8.84 -4.43
CA VAL A 67 6.56 -8.63 -2.98
C VAL A 67 7.91 -8.89 -2.30
N ALA A 68 8.65 -9.92 -2.72
CA ALA A 68 9.99 -10.20 -2.19
C ALA A 68 10.98 -9.06 -2.48
N ILE A 69 10.96 -8.51 -3.69
CA ILE A 69 11.80 -7.35 -4.07
C ILE A 69 11.44 -6.15 -3.19
N LYS A 70 10.15 -5.82 -3.04
CA LYS A 70 9.72 -4.68 -2.22
C LYS A 70 10.07 -4.85 -0.75
N GLN A 71 9.99 -6.06 -0.21
CA GLN A 71 10.47 -6.35 1.14
C GLN A 71 11.98 -6.07 1.26
N SER A 72 12.79 -6.53 0.30
CA SER A 72 14.23 -6.29 0.31
C SER A 72 14.58 -4.80 0.17
N GLU A 73 13.85 -4.05 -0.65
CA GLU A 73 14.01 -2.60 -0.79
C GLU A 73 13.67 -1.89 0.53
N TYR A 74 12.54 -2.25 1.16
CA TYR A 74 12.14 -1.71 2.46
C TYR A 74 13.21 -1.94 3.52
N LEU A 75 13.72 -3.17 3.67
CA LEU A 75 14.77 -3.49 4.65
C LEU A 75 16.06 -2.69 4.41
N ARG A 76 16.38 -2.40 3.14
CA ARG A 76 17.54 -1.56 2.80
C ARG A 76 17.35 -0.10 3.21
N VAL A 77 16.13 0.42 3.14
CA VAL A 77 15.82 1.80 3.56
C VAL A 77 15.70 1.88 5.08
N ALA A 78 15.00 0.93 5.70
CA ALA A 78 14.73 0.92 7.14
C ALA A 78 15.97 0.79 8.02
N ARG A 79 17.09 0.31 7.47
CA ARG A 79 18.39 0.23 8.18
C ARG A 79 19.23 1.50 8.07
N THR A 80 18.78 2.50 7.31
CA THR A 80 19.51 3.76 7.12
C THR A 80 19.16 4.72 8.26
N VAL A 81 20.17 5.20 8.99
CA VAL A 81 19.99 6.27 9.98
C VAL A 81 19.81 7.58 9.22
N SER A 82 18.73 8.30 9.51
CA SER A 82 18.43 9.55 8.82
C SER A 82 19.23 10.71 9.41
N GLU A 83 19.43 11.77 8.62
CA GLU A 83 20.00 13.03 9.12
C GLU A 83 19.20 13.60 10.30
N LEU A 84 17.87 13.43 10.27
CA LEU A 84 17.00 13.87 11.36
C LEU A 84 17.31 13.14 12.67
N ASP A 85 17.59 11.83 12.62
CA ASP A 85 17.96 11.07 13.81
C ASP A 85 19.25 11.60 14.43
N TYR A 86 20.24 11.99 13.61
CA TYR A 86 21.44 12.67 14.11
C TYR A 86 21.11 14.01 14.77
N HIS A 87 20.29 14.86 14.15
CA HIS A 87 19.92 16.14 14.75
C HIS A 87 19.17 15.98 16.08
N LEU A 88 18.31 14.97 16.20
CA LEU A 88 17.49 14.74 17.39
C LEU A 88 18.26 14.05 18.53
N TYR A 89 19.21 13.16 18.20
CA TYR A 89 19.81 12.25 19.18
C TYR A 89 21.34 12.32 19.29
N LEU A 90 22.06 12.99 18.38
CA LEU A 90 23.52 13.11 18.44
C LEU A 90 23.99 14.29 19.32
N HIS A 91 23.17 15.33 19.48
CA HIS A 91 23.51 16.50 20.30
C HIS A 91 22.84 16.39 21.68
N GLU A 92 23.50 15.72 22.62
CA GLU A 92 23.23 15.89 24.05
C GLU A 92 23.95 17.15 24.56
N VAL A 93 23.16 18.16 24.95
CA VAL A 93 23.46 19.08 26.06
C VAL A 93 22.22 19.21 26.91
#